data_AF-R9P155-F1
#
_entry.id   AF-R9P155-F1
#
_cell.length_a   1.000
_cell.length_b   1.000
_cell.length_c   1.000
_cell.angle_alpha   90.00
_cell.angle_beta   90.00
_cell.angle_gamma   90.00
#
_symmetry.space_group_name_H-M   'P 1'
#
loop_
_entity.id
_entity.type
_entity.pdbx_description
1 polymer ?
#
loop_
_entity_poly.entity_id
_entity_poly.type
_entity_poly.pdbx_seq_one_letter_code
_entity_poly.pdbx_strand_id
1 'polypeptide(L)'
;MAGTSSTEPPTSSLVLSTLGAYSDLTKQLFSLIENPSNSRTKIIADASAGKSWNVDGITSILTALHDVDHLLLSRLEIAHRHAVNQSRIEELQAQAKKRDQETRHAILELSQIQSELAEITRLSEEEVASIDRAEKRPIGHSTLLAYAQRLARYTSAPPGYKLPQLASAAKDDGAGVKSEPGQGADGEPAEQISLGADYNQYAKRAAAYYDPAIPSMPQEMPFPSDAMMRQGILNSQEMLNGAPMAEQPADETMEDADELPATDFAASYSQLRQQQQRQDEDEDAFDLDLN
;
A
#
# COMPACT_ATOMS: atom_id res chain seq x y z
N MET A 1 -9.81 -37.77 -24.83
CA MET A 1 -11.13 -38.23 -25.28
C MET A 1 -11.92 -37.02 -25.74
N ALA A 2 -11.91 -36.76 -27.05
CA ALA A 2 -12.67 -35.66 -27.63
C ALA A 2 -14.14 -36.08 -27.73
N GLY A 3 -15.00 -35.42 -26.96
CA GLY A 3 -16.44 -35.65 -27.00
C GLY A 3 -16.98 -35.25 -28.37
N THR A 4 -17.61 -36.19 -29.05
CA THR A 4 -18.42 -35.93 -30.24
C THR A 4 -19.64 -35.12 -29.82
N SER A 5 -19.53 -33.79 -29.83
CA SER A 5 -20.65 -32.89 -29.67
C SER A 5 -21.53 -33.02 -30.91
N SER A 6 -22.48 -33.97 -30.90
CA SER A 6 -23.67 -33.83 -31.70
C SER A 6 -24.29 -32.51 -31.26
N THR A 7 -24.24 -31.49 -32.11
CA THR A 7 -24.76 -30.16 -31.82
C THR A 7 -26.27 -30.26 -31.76
N GLU A 8 -26.79 -30.65 -30.60
CA GLU A 8 -28.21 -30.56 -30.31
C GLU A 8 -28.64 -29.11 -30.59
N PRO A 9 -29.71 -28.91 -31.37
CA PRO A 9 -30.18 -27.57 -31.68
C PRO A 9 -30.54 -26.85 -30.37
N PRO A 10 -30.22 -25.55 -30.25
CA PRO A 10 -30.52 -24.80 -29.04
C PRO A 10 -32.01 -24.88 -28.70
N THR A 11 -32.34 -24.94 -27.42
CA THR A 11 -33.73 -25.05 -26.94
C THR A 11 -34.62 -23.92 -27.50
N SER A 12 -34.05 -22.73 -27.69
CA SER A 12 -34.71 -21.60 -28.34
C SER A 12 -35.08 -21.86 -29.80
N SER A 13 -34.19 -22.45 -30.60
CA SER A 13 -34.49 -22.77 -32.00
C SER A 13 -35.53 -23.89 -32.10
N LEU A 14 -35.50 -24.86 -31.18
CA LEU A 14 -36.51 -25.91 -31.10
C LEU A 14 -37.91 -25.35 -30.84
N VAL A 15 -38.07 -24.48 -29.84
CA VAL A 15 -39.37 -23.87 -29.52
C VAL A 15 -39.87 -22.99 -30.68
N LEU A 16 -39.00 -22.14 -31.24
CA LEU A 16 -39.37 -21.27 -32.36
C LEU A 16 -39.76 -22.07 -33.61
N SER A 17 -39.07 -23.17 -33.89
CA SER A 17 -39.38 -24.06 -35.01
C SER A 17 -40.73 -24.75 -34.83
N THR A 18 -41.03 -25.27 -33.63
CA THR A 18 -42.36 -25.84 -33.31
C THR A 18 -43.48 -24.81 -33.42
N LEU A 19 -43.25 -23.57 -32.98
CA LEU A 19 -44.22 -22.48 -33.08
C LEU A 19 -44.45 -22.06 -34.54
N GLY A 20 -43.39 -22.06 -35.36
CA GLY A 20 -43.49 -21.85 -36.80
C GLY A 20 -44.37 -22.90 -37.47
N ALA A 21 -44.13 -24.18 -37.16
CA ALA A 21 -44.95 -25.29 -37.65
C ALA A 21 -46.42 -25.17 -37.20
N TYR A 22 -46.69 -24.76 -35.95
CA TYR A 22 -48.04 -24.50 -35.45
C TYR A 22 -48.73 -23.35 -36.22
N SER A 23 -48.04 -22.24 -36.45
CA SER A 23 -48.53 -21.12 -37.26
C SER A 23 -48.89 -21.58 -38.67
N ASP A 24 -48.06 -22.41 -39.28
CA ASP A 24 -48.26 -22.85 -40.66
C ASP A 24 -49.40 -23.87 -40.78
N LEU A 25 -49.59 -24.73 -39.79
CA LEU A 25 -50.75 -25.63 -39.69
C LEU A 25 -52.06 -24.86 -39.50
N THR A 26 -52.08 -23.87 -38.61
CA THR A 26 -53.27 -23.04 -38.38
C THR A 26 -53.64 -22.20 -39.59
N LYS A 27 -52.68 -21.58 -40.27
CA LYS A 27 -52.91 -20.88 -41.55
C LYS A 27 -53.51 -21.81 -42.61
N GLN A 28 -53.05 -23.06 -42.67
CA GLN A 28 -53.60 -24.05 -43.60
C GLN A 28 -55.02 -24.49 -43.22
N LEU A 29 -55.30 -24.67 -41.93
CA LEU A 29 -56.64 -24.93 -41.43
C LEU A 29 -57.62 -23.84 -41.90
N PHE A 30 -57.29 -22.57 -41.65
CA PHE A 30 -58.13 -21.44 -42.05
C PHE A 30 -58.27 -21.34 -43.56
N SER A 31 -57.19 -21.52 -44.32
CA SER A 31 -57.24 -21.51 -45.79
C SER A 31 -58.15 -22.61 -46.36
N LEU A 32 -58.23 -23.79 -45.72
CA LEU A 32 -59.10 -24.89 -46.14
C LEU A 32 -60.55 -24.69 -45.72
N ILE A 33 -60.79 -24.03 -44.58
CA ILE A 33 -62.14 -23.65 -44.15
C ILE A 33 -62.71 -22.58 -45.09
N GLU A 34 -61.90 -21.59 -45.48
CA GLU A 34 -62.32 -20.53 -46.41
C GLU A 34 -62.49 -21.05 -47.85
N ASN A 35 -61.62 -21.97 -48.28
CA ASN A 35 -61.62 -22.54 -49.63
C ASN A 35 -61.54 -24.07 -49.61
N PRO A 36 -62.65 -24.78 -49.37
CA PRO A 36 -62.66 -26.24 -49.25
C PRO A 36 -62.29 -26.95 -50.56
N SER A 37 -62.44 -26.28 -51.70
CA SER A 37 -62.11 -26.80 -53.03
C SER A 37 -60.60 -26.82 -53.32
N ASN A 38 -59.77 -26.18 -52.48
CA ASN A 38 -58.32 -26.04 -52.69
C ASN A 38 -57.52 -26.98 -51.78
N SER A 39 -57.93 -28.26 -51.71
CA SER A 39 -57.23 -29.30 -50.95
C SER A 39 -55.97 -29.77 -51.70
N ARG A 40 -54.90 -28.99 -51.62
CA ARG A 40 -53.57 -29.45 -52.03
C ARG A 40 -52.85 -30.05 -50.85
N THR A 41 -52.26 -31.21 -51.07
CA THR A 41 -51.38 -31.86 -50.10
C THR A 41 -50.18 -30.95 -49.83
N LYS A 42 -49.93 -30.63 -48.56
CA LYS A 42 -48.79 -29.79 -48.17
C LYS A 42 -48.03 -30.45 -47.03
N ILE A 43 -46.71 -30.47 -47.18
CA ILE A 43 -45.81 -31.00 -46.16
C ILE A 43 -45.36 -29.80 -45.31
N ILE A 44 -45.69 -29.83 -44.03
CA ILE A 44 -45.13 -28.89 -43.05
C ILE A 44 -44.10 -29.65 -42.25
N ALA A 45 -42.90 -29.10 -42.15
CA ALA A 45 -41.80 -29.71 -41.43
C ALA A 45 -41.34 -28.80 -40.29
N ASP A 46 -41.15 -29.40 -39.12
CA ASP A 46 -40.32 -28.82 -38.08
C ASP A 46 -38.87 -29.19 -38.38
N ALA A 47 -38.13 -28.23 -38.94
CA ALA A 47 -36.74 -28.42 -39.36
C ALA A 47 -35.81 -28.78 -38.18
N SER A 48 -36.13 -28.33 -36.97
CA SER A 48 -35.30 -28.54 -35.79
C SER A 48 -35.64 -29.84 -35.07
N ALA A 49 -36.89 -30.33 -35.17
CA ALA A 49 -37.29 -31.61 -34.57
C ALA A 49 -37.21 -32.80 -35.55
N GLY A 50 -36.98 -32.57 -36.84
CA GLY A 50 -36.98 -33.61 -37.87
C GLY A 50 -38.34 -34.28 -38.07
N LYS A 51 -39.42 -33.70 -37.53
CA LYS A 51 -40.79 -34.19 -37.65
C LYS A 51 -41.48 -33.44 -38.78
N SER A 52 -42.09 -34.17 -39.70
CA SER A 52 -42.90 -33.61 -40.77
C SER A 52 -44.29 -34.20 -40.75
N TRP A 53 -45.27 -33.35 -41.05
CA TRP A 53 -46.67 -33.72 -41.14
C TRP A 53 -47.10 -33.57 -42.60
N ASN A 54 -47.64 -34.65 -43.17
CA ASN A 54 -48.30 -34.59 -44.47
C ASN A 54 -49.78 -34.30 -44.24
N VAL A 55 -50.26 -33.24 -44.89
CA VAL A 55 -51.57 -32.67 -44.62
C VAL A 55 -52.42 -32.70 -45.88
N ASP A 56 -53.42 -33.58 -45.88
CA ASP A 56 -54.30 -33.83 -47.03
C ASP A 56 -55.76 -33.40 -46.80
N GLY A 57 -56.16 -33.12 -45.55
CA GLY A 57 -57.54 -32.76 -45.19
C GLY A 57 -57.70 -32.20 -43.77
N ILE A 58 -58.91 -31.74 -43.41
CA ILE A 58 -59.16 -31.05 -42.13
C ILE A 58 -58.86 -31.95 -40.92
N THR A 59 -59.24 -33.23 -40.98
CA THR A 59 -58.99 -34.17 -39.88
C THR A 59 -57.49 -34.44 -39.69
N SER A 60 -56.71 -34.54 -40.76
CA SER A 60 -55.25 -34.71 -40.66
C SER A 60 -54.56 -33.44 -40.14
N ILE A 61 -55.08 -32.25 -40.44
CA ILE A 61 -54.61 -30.99 -39.81
C ILE A 61 -54.87 -31.01 -38.32
N LEU A 62 -56.07 -31.37 -37.88
CA LEU A 62 -56.41 -31.36 -36.46
C LEU A 62 -55.56 -32.37 -35.68
N THR A 63 -55.29 -33.55 -36.24
CA THR A 63 -54.37 -34.51 -35.62
C THR A 63 -52.93 -33.99 -35.60
N ALA A 64 -52.47 -33.35 -36.70
CA ALA A 64 -51.14 -32.75 -36.75
C ALA A 64 -51.00 -31.60 -35.73
N LEU A 65 -52.03 -30.77 -35.56
CA LEU A 65 -52.05 -29.68 -34.59
C LEU A 65 -51.94 -30.21 -33.15
N HIS A 66 -52.71 -31.24 -32.82
CA HIS A 66 -52.64 -31.90 -31.52
C HIS A 66 -51.25 -32.50 -31.25
N ASP A 67 -50.64 -33.11 -32.26
CA ASP A 67 -49.27 -33.61 -32.22
C ASP A 67 -48.24 -32.49 -31.98
N VAL A 68 -48.42 -31.33 -32.60
CA VAL A 68 -47.55 -30.15 -32.40
C VAL A 68 -47.75 -29.57 -31.01
N ASP A 69 -48.96 -29.53 -30.48
CA ASP A 69 -49.23 -29.07 -29.12
C ASP A 69 -48.54 -29.95 -28.08
N HIS A 70 -48.63 -31.28 -28.23
CA HIS A 70 -47.91 -32.21 -27.37
C HIS A 70 -46.39 -32.03 -27.47
N LEU A 71 -45.88 -31.80 -28.69
CA LEU A 71 -44.47 -31.54 -28.90
C LEU A 71 -44.04 -30.22 -28.24
N LEU A 72 -44.82 -29.15 -28.40
CA LEU A 72 -44.56 -27.83 -27.81
C LEU A 72 -44.51 -27.90 -26.28
N LEU A 73 -45.47 -28.60 -25.66
CA LEU A 73 -45.49 -28.82 -24.21
C LEU A 73 -44.21 -29.52 -23.72
N SER A 74 -43.77 -30.57 -24.42
CA SER A 74 -42.53 -31.28 -24.08
C SER A 74 -41.30 -30.38 -24.19
N ARG A 75 -41.26 -29.48 -25.18
CA ARG A 75 -40.14 -28.53 -25.35
C ARG A 75 -40.16 -27.43 -24.30
N LEU A 76 -41.35 -26.98 -23.89
CA LEU A 76 -41.51 -26.00 -22.82
C LEU A 76 -41.04 -26.57 -21.48
N GLU A 77 -41.35 -27.82 -21.17
CA GLU A 77 -40.85 -28.50 -19.97
C GLU A 77 -39.31 -28.57 -19.96
N ILE A 78 -38.71 -28.93 -21.09
CA ILE A 78 -37.25 -28.93 -21.25
C ILE A 78 -36.69 -27.52 -21.04
N ALA A 79 -37.27 -26.50 -21.67
CA ALA A 79 -36.85 -25.11 -21.52
C ALA A 79 -36.94 -24.63 -20.06
N HIS A 80 -38.02 -24.97 -19.36
CA HIS A 80 -38.20 -24.67 -17.94
C HIS A 80 -37.11 -25.34 -17.09
N ARG A 81 -36.83 -26.63 -17.34
CA ARG A 81 -35.75 -27.34 -16.65
C ARG A 81 -34.39 -26.70 -16.91
N HIS A 82 -34.12 -26.25 -18.14
CA HIS A 82 -32.90 -25.50 -18.45
C HIS A 82 -32.83 -24.17 -17.72
N ALA A 83 -33.93 -23.43 -17.60
CA ALA A 83 -33.96 -22.17 -16.84
C ALA A 83 -33.65 -22.39 -15.36
N VAL A 84 -34.24 -23.42 -14.74
CA VAL A 84 -33.95 -23.78 -13.33
C VAL A 84 -32.51 -24.25 -13.13
N ASN A 85 -31.98 -25.03 -14.08
CA ASN A 85 -30.58 -25.44 -14.03
C ASN A 85 -29.64 -24.25 -14.20
N GLN A 86 -29.97 -23.32 -15.08
CA GLN A 86 -29.18 -22.11 -15.34
C GLN A 86 -29.12 -21.22 -14.11
N SER A 87 -30.24 -20.97 -13.43
CA SER A 87 -30.24 -20.19 -12.18
C SER A 87 -29.36 -20.86 -11.11
N ARG A 88 -29.43 -22.19 -10.99
CA ARG A 88 -28.59 -22.94 -10.06
C ARG A 88 -27.10 -22.85 -10.43
N ILE A 89 -26.76 -22.88 -11.72
CA ILE A 89 -25.38 -22.72 -12.19
C ILE A 89 -24.88 -21.33 -11.82
N GLU A 90 -25.67 -20.28 -12.02
CA GLU A 90 -25.31 -18.90 -11.68
C GLU A 90 -25.08 -18.74 -10.17
N GLU A 91 -25.94 -19.33 -9.34
CA GLU A 91 -25.75 -19.36 -7.89
C GLU A 91 -24.46 -20.07 -7.49
N LEU A 92 -24.17 -21.24 -8.07
CA LEU A 92 -22.95 -22.00 -7.79
C LEU A 92 -21.70 -21.24 -8.26
N GLN A 93 -21.77 -20.56 -9.40
CA GLN A 93 -20.69 -19.71 -9.89
C GLN A 93 -20.43 -18.53 -8.94
N ALA A 94 -21.48 -17.88 -8.44
CA ALA A 94 -21.34 -16.82 -7.45
C ALA A 94 -20.70 -17.34 -6.15
N GLN A 95 -21.12 -18.51 -5.67
CA GLN A 95 -20.52 -19.15 -4.49
C GLN A 95 -19.05 -19.53 -4.71
N ALA A 96 -18.70 -20.06 -5.88
CA ALA A 96 -17.31 -20.38 -6.22
C ALA A 96 -16.44 -19.12 -6.24
N LYS A 97 -16.91 -18.05 -6.91
CA LYS A 97 -16.21 -16.75 -6.93
C LYS A 97 -16.01 -16.18 -5.52
N LYS A 98 -17.01 -16.29 -4.64
CA LYS A 98 -16.90 -15.85 -3.26
C LYS A 98 -15.82 -16.63 -2.50
N ARG A 99 -15.78 -17.96 -2.62
CA ARG A 99 -14.74 -18.79 -2.00
C ARG A 99 -13.35 -18.48 -2.56
N ASP A 100 -13.24 -18.22 -3.86
CA ASP A 100 -11.97 -17.82 -4.47
C ASP A 100 -11.47 -16.47 -3.93
N GLN A 101 -12.37 -15.53 -3.64
CA GLN A 101 -12.01 -14.27 -3.00
C GLN A 101 -11.56 -14.48 -1.55
N GLU A 102 -12.30 -15.27 -0.78
CA GLU A 102 -11.94 -15.61 0.61
C GLU A 102 -10.58 -16.30 0.71
N THR A 103 -10.30 -17.25 -0.20
CA THR A 103 -9.01 -17.95 -0.23
C THR A 103 -7.86 -17.02 -0.62
N ARG A 104 -8.06 -16.12 -1.59
CA ARG A 104 -7.05 -15.10 -1.92
C ARG A 104 -6.76 -14.18 -0.74
N HIS A 105 -7.80 -13.73 -0.04
CA HIS A 105 -7.64 -12.91 1.15
C HIS A 105 -6.81 -13.63 2.22
N ALA A 106 -7.16 -14.88 2.53
CA ALA A 106 -6.43 -15.68 3.51
C ALA A 106 -4.96 -15.91 3.12
N ILE A 107 -4.67 -16.07 1.82
CA ILE A 107 -3.28 -16.19 1.33
C ILE A 107 -2.52 -14.88 1.53
N LEU A 108 -3.14 -13.74 1.23
CA LEU A 108 -2.53 -12.43 1.43
C LEU A 108 -2.25 -12.17 2.91
N GLU A 109 -3.22 -12.44 3.79
CA GLU A 109 -3.03 -12.33 5.24
C GLU A 109 -1.90 -13.24 5.74
N LEU A 110 -1.85 -14.48 5.27
CA LEU A 110 -0.78 -15.40 5.64
C LEU A 110 0.59 -14.92 5.16
N SER A 111 0.67 -14.36 3.95
CA SER A 111 1.92 -13.78 3.43
C SER A 111 2.38 -12.58 4.23
N GLN A 112 1.45 -11.74 4.69
CA GLN A 112 1.74 -10.61 5.55
C GLN A 112 2.28 -11.10 6.90
N ILE A 113 1.58 -12.02 7.56
CA ILE A 113 2.02 -12.60 8.83
C ILE A 113 3.39 -13.26 8.70
N GLN A 114 3.65 -13.96 7.58
CA GLN A 114 4.95 -14.55 7.32
C GLN A 114 6.06 -13.49 7.20
N SER A 115 5.78 -12.37 6.53
CA SER A 115 6.74 -11.27 6.41
C SER A 115 7.04 -10.59 7.75
N GLU A 116 6.01 -10.36 8.57
CA GLU A 116 6.14 -9.80 9.92
C GLU A 116 6.95 -10.74 10.83
N LEU A 117 6.68 -12.05 10.78
CA LEU A 117 7.44 -13.04 11.52
C LEU A 117 8.90 -13.09 11.08
N ALA A 118 9.17 -13.01 9.78
CA ALA A 118 10.54 -12.98 9.25
C ALA A 118 11.30 -11.75 9.75
N GLU A 119 10.64 -10.58 9.78
CA GLU A 119 11.23 -9.36 10.33
C GLU A 119 11.54 -9.49 11.83
N ILE A 120 10.60 -10.01 12.62
CA ILE A 120 10.81 -10.24 14.06
C ILE A 120 11.98 -11.20 14.28
N THR A 121 12.08 -12.28 13.50
CA THR A 121 13.20 -13.22 13.62
C THR A 121 14.54 -12.56 13.29
N ARG A 122 14.59 -11.73 12.25
CA ARG A 122 15.79 -10.98 11.88
C ARG A 122 16.22 -10.02 12.99
N LEU A 123 15.29 -9.24 13.53
CA LEU A 123 15.56 -8.33 14.65
C LEU A 123 16.05 -9.09 15.89
N SER A 124 15.44 -10.23 16.19
CA SER A 124 15.85 -11.07 17.31
C SER A 124 17.28 -11.62 17.14
N GLU A 125 17.65 -12.03 15.93
CA GLU A 125 19.01 -12.46 15.61
C GLU A 125 20.03 -11.31 15.73
N GLU A 126 19.67 -10.10 15.28
CA GLU A 126 20.49 -8.90 15.42
C GLU A 126 20.68 -8.53 16.91
N GLU A 127 19.62 -8.61 17.71
CA GLU A 127 19.65 -8.38 19.16
C GLU A 127 20.56 -9.38 19.87
N VAL A 128 20.39 -10.69 19.62
CA VAL A 128 21.25 -11.74 20.18
C VAL A 128 22.71 -11.51 19.78
N ALA A 129 22.97 -11.19 18.52
CA ALA A 129 24.33 -10.87 18.07
C ALA A 129 24.90 -9.62 18.77
N SER A 130 24.07 -8.63 19.09
CA SER A 130 24.49 -7.43 19.84
C SER A 130 24.83 -7.76 21.30
N ILE A 131 24.03 -8.63 21.94
CA ILE A 131 24.26 -9.12 23.30
C ILE A 131 25.57 -9.91 23.34
N ASP A 132 25.77 -10.86 22.42
CA ASP A 132 27.01 -11.64 22.32
C ASP A 132 28.26 -10.76 22.15
N ARG A 133 28.15 -9.66 21.37
CA ARG A 133 29.25 -8.69 21.22
C ARG A 133 29.52 -7.94 22.52
N ALA A 134 28.46 -7.55 23.25
CA ALA A 134 28.57 -6.87 24.53
C ALA A 134 29.17 -7.80 25.61
N GLU A 135 28.77 -9.06 25.65
CA GLU A 135 29.31 -10.08 26.56
C GLU A 135 30.79 -10.36 26.28
N LYS A 136 31.20 -10.42 25.01
CA LYS A 136 32.61 -10.60 24.62
C LYS A 136 33.48 -9.38 24.95
N ARG A 137 32.88 -8.19 25.09
CA ARG A 137 33.58 -6.93 25.39
C ARG A 137 32.91 -6.21 26.57
N PRO A 138 32.99 -6.79 27.79
CA PRO A 138 32.37 -6.19 28.95
C PRO A 138 33.08 -4.87 29.28
N ILE A 139 32.31 -3.79 29.40
CA ILE A 139 32.84 -2.50 29.82
C ILE A 139 32.90 -2.49 31.35
N GLY A 140 34.05 -2.13 31.91
CA GLY A 140 34.22 -2.03 33.36
C GLY A 140 33.32 -0.95 33.98
N HIS A 141 32.78 -1.22 35.16
CA HIS A 141 31.95 -0.26 35.89
C HIS A 141 32.69 1.07 36.17
N SER A 142 34.00 1.01 36.44
CA SER A 142 34.82 2.19 36.69
C SER A 142 34.96 3.09 35.46
N THR A 143 35.09 2.52 34.26
CA THR A 143 35.21 3.29 33.02
C THR A 143 33.87 3.91 32.62
N LEU A 144 32.76 3.20 32.81
CA LEU A 144 31.41 3.74 32.63
C LEU A 144 31.16 4.93 33.57
N LEU A 145 31.50 4.80 34.85
CA LEU A 145 31.28 5.86 35.84
C LEU A 145 32.15 7.09 35.55
N ALA A 146 33.43 6.89 35.19
CA ALA A 146 34.31 7.98 34.81
C ALA A 146 33.83 8.69 33.52
N TYR A 147 33.38 7.92 32.52
CA TYR A 147 32.84 8.47 31.28
C TYR A 147 31.52 9.22 31.52
N ALA A 148 30.61 8.65 32.30
CA ALA A 148 29.36 9.30 32.68
C ALA A 148 29.59 10.58 33.47
N GLN A 149 30.54 10.61 34.40
CA GLN A 149 30.92 11.82 35.14
C GLN A 149 31.50 12.90 34.20
N ARG A 150 32.29 12.51 33.20
CA ARG A 150 32.78 13.43 32.16
C ARG A 150 31.63 13.96 31.33
N LEU A 151 30.75 13.09 30.83
CA LEU A 151 29.61 13.46 29.99
C LEU A 151 28.61 14.34 30.74
N ALA A 152 28.39 14.09 32.04
CA ALA A 152 27.51 14.88 32.88
C ALA A 152 27.90 16.37 32.87
N ARG A 153 29.19 16.71 32.88
CA ARG A 153 29.64 18.12 32.80
C ARG A 153 29.19 18.85 31.52
N TYR A 154 29.02 18.11 30.43
CA TYR A 154 28.66 18.64 29.11
C TYR A 154 27.17 18.50 28.76
N THR A 155 26.48 17.57 29.42
CA THR A 155 25.07 17.24 29.14
C THR A 155 24.12 17.66 30.26
N SER A 156 24.62 17.95 31.46
CA SER A 156 23.81 18.54 32.51
C SER A 156 23.54 19.99 32.18
N ALA A 157 22.27 20.36 32.08
CA ALA A 157 21.86 21.74 32.06
C ALA A 157 22.35 22.44 33.36
N PRO A 158 23.06 23.58 33.27
CA PRO A 158 23.47 24.32 34.45
C PRO A 158 22.27 24.66 35.33
N PRO A 159 22.43 24.72 36.67
CA PRO A 159 21.35 25.12 37.56
C PRO A 159 20.74 26.46 37.13
N GLY A 160 19.49 26.46 36.69
CA GLY A 160 18.78 27.65 36.19
C GLY A 160 18.69 27.81 34.67
N TYR A 161 19.27 26.90 33.88
CA TYR A 161 19.13 26.93 32.41
C TYR A 161 17.72 26.50 32.00
N LYS A 162 16.90 27.48 31.59
CA LYS A 162 15.61 27.25 30.94
C LYS A 162 15.87 27.12 29.44
N LEU A 163 15.50 25.98 28.84
CA LEU A 163 15.50 25.87 27.38
C LEU A 163 14.64 27.02 26.82
N PRO A 164 15.10 27.74 25.77
CA PRO A 164 14.21 28.62 25.02
C PRO A 164 13.03 27.76 24.56
N GLN A 165 11.82 28.08 25.03
CA GLN A 165 10.62 27.53 24.43
C GLN A 165 10.68 28.00 22.97
N LEU A 166 10.90 27.06 22.05
CA LEU A 166 10.63 27.29 20.64
C LEU A 166 9.17 27.72 20.58
N ALA A 167 8.96 29.03 20.51
CA ALA A 167 7.67 29.62 20.36
C ALA A 167 7.06 28.97 19.12
N SER A 168 6.00 28.22 19.36
CA SER A 168 4.98 27.90 18.39
C SER A 168 4.83 29.08 17.45
N ALA A 169 5.10 28.83 16.17
CA ALA A 169 4.75 29.71 15.08
C ALA A 169 3.21 29.84 15.03
N ALA A 170 2.68 30.65 15.92
CA ALA A 170 1.31 31.14 15.91
C ALA A 170 1.43 32.63 16.29
N LYS A 171 1.61 33.44 15.24
CA LYS A 171 1.39 34.88 15.29
C LYS A 171 -0.03 35.11 15.83
N ASP A 172 -0.15 35.81 16.95
CA ASP A 172 -1.32 36.64 17.20
C ASP A 172 -0.92 37.83 18.07
N ASP A 173 -0.37 38.86 17.43
CA ASP A 173 -0.26 40.20 18.01
C ASP A 173 -1.60 40.90 17.80
N GLY A 174 -2.35 41.01 18.91
CA GLY A 174 -3.65 41.67 18.94
C GLY A 174 -3.57 43.18 18.75
N ALA A 175 -4.65 43.73 18.19
CA ALA A 175 -5.00 45.13 18.34
C ALA A 175 -6.53 45.30 18.46
N GLY A 176 -7.00 45.26 19.71
CA GLY A 176 -8.16 46.01 20.22
C GLY A 176 -9.56 45.57 19.78
N VAL A 177 -10.44 45.31 20.77
CA VAL A 177 -11.69 46.05 21.03
C VAL A 177 -12.51 45.35 22.13
N LYS A 178 -13.17 46.20 22.91
CA LYS A 178 -14.14 46.03 24.01
C LYS A 178 -14.97 44.74 24.09
N SER A 179 -15.23 44.39 25.35
CA SER A 179 -16.10 43.35 25.92
C SER A 179 -17.56 43.28 25.42
N GLU A 180 -17.95 42.04 25.12
CA GLU A 180 -19.25 41.32 25.26
C GLU A 180 -20.50 41.74 24.45
N PRO A 181 -21.52 40.85 24.20
CA PRO A 181 -21.68 39.40 24.49
C PRO A 181 -22.17 38.53 23.28
N GLY A 182 -22.13 37.19 23.41
CA GLY A 182 -22.83 36.23 22.52
C GLY A 182 -21.94 35.02 22.12
N GLN A 183 -21.98 33.86 22.80
CA GLN A 183 -22.98 32.78 22.81
C GLN A 183 -22.78 31.73 21.69
N GLY A 184 -22.42 30.50 22.10
CA GLY A 184 -22.31 29.25 21.31
C GLY A 184 -20.96 28.55 21.50
N ALA A 185 -20.81 27.62 22.46
CA ALA A 185 -20.96 26.15 22.29
C ALA A 185 -19.82 25.53 21.45
N ASP A 186 -19.07 24.49 21.81
CA ASP A 186 -18.94 23.57 22.95
C ASP A 186 -17.54 22.94 22.82
N GLY A 187 -16.86 22.60 23.93
CA GLY A 187 -15.61 21.82 23.91
C GLY A 187 -14.80 21.95 25.21
N GLU A 188 -14.88 20.93 26.06
CA GLU A 188 -14.35 20.87 27.42
C GLU A 188 -12.85 21.24 27.58
N PRO A 189 -12.45 21.95 28.65
CA PRO A 189 -11.03 22.21 28.94
C PRO A 189 -10.39 21.04 29.69
N ALA A 190 -9.20 20.65 29.23
CA ALA A 190 -8.31 19.72 29.92
C ALA A 190 -8.01 20.20 31.35
N GLU A 191 -8.23 19.34 32.34
CA GLU A 191 -7.91 19.59 33.75
C GLU A 191 -6.42 19.87 33.95
N GLN A 192 -6.13 21.05 34.49
CA GLN A 192 -4.80 21.49 34.86
C GLN A 192 -4.45 20.86 36.23
N ILE A 193 -3.70 19.76 36.22
CA ILE A 193 -3.23 19.10 37.46
C ILE A 193 -2.37 20.10 38.24
N SER A 194 -2.92 20.61 39.34
CA SER A 194 -2.24 21.55 40.24
C SER A 194 -1.39 20.76 41.24
N LEU A 195 -0.12 20.51 40.94
CA LEU A 195 0.79 19.92 41.92
C LEU A 195 1.04 20.93 43.05
N GLY A 196 0.55 20.61 44.26
CA GLY A 196 0.59 21.48 45.44
C GLY A 196 2.01 21.84 45.92
N ALA A 197 2.07 22.82 46.83
CA ALA A 197 3.28 23.50 47.30
C ALA A 197 4.37 22.60 47.94
N ASP A 198 4.07 21.33 48.19
CA ASP A 198 4.90 20.38 48.92
C ASP A 198 5.56 19.30 48.04
N TYR A 199 5.34 19.32 46.72
CA TYR A 199 5.79 18.24 45.82
C TYR A 199 7.32 18.07 45.75
N ASN A 200 8.11 19.04 46.21
CA ASN A 200 9.56 18.96 46.06
C ASN A 200 10.36 19.45 47.29
N GLN A 201 10.16 18.77 48.42
CA GLN A 201 10.96 19.02 49.64
C GLN A 201 12.47 18.73 49.41
N TYR A 202 12.79 17.79 48.51
CA TYR A 202 14.17 17.48 48.11
C TYR A 202 14.83 18.64 47.35
N ALA A 203 14.07 19.40 46.54
CA ALA A 203 14.59 20.59 45.88
C ALA A 203 14.99 21.70 46.87
N LYS A 204 14.21 21.91 47.93
CA LYS A 204 14.55 22.89 48.99
C LYS A 204 15.80 22.49 49.77
N ARG A 205 15.98 21.19 50.04
CA ARG A 205 17.18 20.68 50.70
C ARG A 205 18.41 20.75 49.79
N ALA A 206 18.26 20.45 48.50
CA ALA A 206 19.33 20.60 47.51
C ALA A 206 19.79 22.06 47.39
N ALA A 207 18.87 23.02 47.47
CA ALA A 207 19.21 24.45 47.45
C ALA A 207 20.07 24.92 48.64
N ALA A 208 20.00 24.24 49.78
CA ALA A 208 20.76 24.60 50.99
C ALA A 208 22.24 24.16 50.95
N TYR A 209 22.64 23.32 50.00
CA TYR A 209 24.04 22.88 49.81
C TYR A 209 24.84 23.77 48.84
N TYR A 210 24.29 24.90 48.38
CA TYR A 210 24.94 25.77 47.39
C TYR A 210 25.62 26.99 48.00
N ASP A 211 26.89 27.17 47.64
CA ASP A 211 27.68 28.39 47.85
C ASP A 211 27.38 29.40 46.72
N PRO A 212 26.92 30.63 47.01
CA PRO A 212 26.58 31.65 46.01
C PRO A 212 27.77 32.16 45.18
N ALA A 213 29.00 31.70 45.45
CA ALA A 213 30.19 32.02 44.66
C ALA A 213 30.34 31.20 43.36
N ILE A 214 29.45 30.25 43.05
CA ILE A 214 29.53 29.44 41.83
C ILE A 214 28.86 30.18 40.65
N PRO A 215 29.58 30.55 39.58
CA PRO A 215 29.03 31.30 38.45
C PRO A 215 27.89 30.58 37.73
N SER A 216 26.86 31.34 37.33
CA SER A 216 25.64 30.87 36.65
C SER A 216 25.77 30.66 35.13
N MET A 217 26.97 30.79 34.56
CA MET A 217 27.22 30.50 33.14
C MET A 217 27.66 29.05 32.96
N PRO A 218 27.22 28.35 31.90
CA PRO A 218 27.78 27.05 31.53
C PRO A 218 29.30 27.20 31.39
N GLN A 219 30.08 26.44 32.17
CA GLN A 219 31.53 26.59 32.17
C GLN A 219 32.15 26.18 30.82
N GLU A 220 31.48 25.30 30.05
CA GLU A 220 31.85 24.92 28.68
C GLU A 220 30.58 24.72 27.83
N MET A 221 30.63 25.11 26.54
CA MET A 221 29.52 24.88 25.60
C MET A 221 29.44 23.38 25.21
N PRO A 222 28.26 22.86 24.86
CA PRO A 222 28.06 21.44 24.52
C PRO A 222 28.78 21.00 23.23
N PHE A 223 29.34 21.96 22.48
CA PHE A 223 30.16 21.75 21.30
C PHE A 223 31.53 22.44 21.48
N PRO A 224 32.58 21.94 20.82
CA PRO A 224 33.89 22.60 20.81
C PRO A 224 33.76 24.09 20.47
N SER A 225 34.35 24.97 21.27
CA SER A 225 34.36 26.40 20.96
C SER A 225 35.30 26.69 19.79
N ASP A 226 34.99 27.73 18.99
CA ASP A 226 35.85 28.16 17.88
C ASP A 226 37.30 28.44 18.35
N ALA A 227 37.45 29.02 19.55
CA ALA A 227 38.76 29.19 20.17
C ALA A 227 39.48 27.85 20.44
N MET A 228 38.77 26.83 20.94
CA MET A 228 39.32 25.50 21.17
C MET A 228 39.65 24.76 19.87
N MET A 229 38.85 24.96 18.81
CA MET A 229 39.14 24.40 17.48
C MET A 229 40.39 25.06 16.87
N ARG A 230 40.53 26.39 16.99
CA ARG A 230 41.69 27.14 16.51
C ARG A 230 42.98 26.85 17.27
N GLN A 231 42.86 26.65 18.58
CA GLN A 231 43.99 26.28 19.45
C GLN A 231 44.27 24.77 19.43
N GLY A 232 43.39 23.98 18.81
CA GLY A 232 43.51 22.53 18.72
C GLY A 232 44.78 22.09 17.99
N ILE A 233 45.28 20.92 18.36
CA ILE A 233 46.52 20.35 17.84
C ILE A 233 46.52 20.30 16.30
N LEU A 234 45.35 20.07 15.68
CA LEU A 234 45.16 20.01 14.24
C LEU A 234 45.56 21.33 13.54
N ASN A 235 45.00 22.47 13.99
CA ASN A 235 45.33 23.79 13.44
C ASN A 235 46.76 24.22 13.76
N SER A 236 47.29 23.82 14.93
CA SER A 236 48.68 24.12 15.28
C SER A 236 49.67 23.35 14.39
N GLN A 237 49.36 22.10 14.01
CA GLN A 237 50.17 21.32 13.07
C GLN A 237 50.06 21.84 11.65
N GLU A 238 48.89 22.29 11.21
CA GLU A 238 48.69 22.90 9.89
C GLU A 238 49.44 24.24 9.77
N MET A 239 49.47 25.04 10.83
CA MET A 239 50.29 26.26 10.89
C MET A 239 51.80 25.96 11.00
N LEU A 240 52.19 24.85 11.63
CA LEU A 240 53.59 24.42 11.76
C LEU A 240 54.12 23.79 10.46
N ASN A 241 53.28 23.05 9.73
CA ASN A 241 53.60 22.50 8.40
C ASN A 241 53.39 23.54 7.27
N GLY A 242 52.60 24.58 7.53
CA GLY A 242 52.25 25.64 6.57
C GLY A 242 53.06 26.93 6.71
N ALA A 243 54.15 26.95 7.48
CA ALA A 243 55.05 28.10 7.50
C ALA A 243 55.82 28.20 6.16
N PRO A 244 55.60 29.25 5.33
CA PRO A 244 56.28 29.39 4.06
C PRO A 244 57.70 29.90 4.27
N MET A 245 58.66 29.18 3.68
CA MET A 245 59.78 29.73 2.91
C MET A 245 60.51 30.93 3.55
N ALA A 246 61.49 30.65 4.42
CA ALA A 246 62.64 31.54 4.54
C ALA A 246 63.56 31.29 3.34
N GLU A 247 63.64 32.29 2.46
CA GLU A 247 64.43 32.32 1.22
C GLU A 247 65.88 31.83 1.41
N GLN A 248 66.30 30.88 0.57
CA GLN A 248 67.69 30.75 0.10
C GLN A 248 67.71 30.11 -1.30
N PRO A 249 68.70 30.48 -2.14
CA PRO A 249 68.54 30.53 -3.58
C PRO A 249 68.67 29.16 -4.27
N ALA A 250 68.03 29.10 -5.44
CA ALA A 250 67.98 27.98 -6.35
C ALA A 250 69.36 27.47 -6.77
N ASP A 251 69.52 26.14 -6.76
CA ASP A 251 70.39 25.45 -7.70
C ASP A 251 69.73 24.12 -8.11
N GLU A 252 69.84 23.85 -9.40
CA GLU A 252 69.21 22.78 -10.18
C GLU A 252 69.66 21.38 -9.73
N THR A 253 68.76 20.38 -9.75
CA THR A 253 68.99 19.04 -10.36
C THR A 253 67.78 18.08 -10.24
N MET A 254 67.30 17.66 -11.41
CA MET A 254 66.75 16.35 -11.85
C MET A 254 65.74 15.52 -11.01
N GLU A 255 64.60 15.25 -11.69
CA GLU A 255 63.97 13.94 -11.97
C GLU A 255 63.85 12.91 -10.83
N ASP A 256 62.62 12.63 -10.33
CA ASP A 256 61.75 11.52 -10.79
C ASP A 256 60.57 11.27 -9.83
N ALA A 257 59.44 10.84 -10.41
CA ALA A 257 58.38 9.97 -9.85
C ALA A 257 57.59 10.38 -8.59
N ASP A 258 56.34 10.83 -8.79
CA ASP A 258 55.11 10.05 -8.56
C ASP A 258 53.91 11.00 -8.38
N GLU A 259 53.22 11.28 -9.49
CA GLU A 259 51.93 11.95 -9.51
C GLU A 259 50.87 11.01 -8.93
N LEU A 260 50.58 11.17 -7.63
CA LEU A 260 49.37 10.60 -7.02
C LEU A 260 48.14 11.30 -7.62
N PRO A 261 47.08 10.57 -8.02
CA PRO A 261 45.91 11.20 -8.58
C PRO A 261 45.24 12.02 -7.48
N ALA A 262 45.16 13.33 -7.69
CA ALA A 262 44.26 14.17 -6.91
C ALA A 262 42.87 13.54 -6.99
N THR A 263 42.39 12.99 -5.88
CA THR A 263 41.04 12.43 -5.79
C THR A 263 40.06 13.59 -5.96
N ASP A 264 39.58 13.76 -7.19
CA ASP A 264 38.63 14.78 -7.58
C ASP A 264 37.27 14.45 -6.97
N PHE A 265 37.10 14.80 -5.68
CA PHE A 265 35.89 14.58 -4.89
C PHE A 265 34.64 15.16 -5.56
N ALA A 266 34.81 16.21 -6.37
CA ALA A 266 33.75 16.84 -7.15
C ALA A 266 33.18 15.89 -8.23
N ALA A 267 34.01 15.05 -8.84
CA ALA A 267 33.58 14.07 -9.85
C ALA A 267 32.86 12.86 -9.22
N SER A 268 33.19 12.51 -7.98
CA SER A 268 32.53 11.41 -7.26
C SER A 268 31.10 11.80 -6.81
N TYR A 269 30.91 13.07 -6.41
CA TYR A 269 29.59 13.59 -6.07
C TYR A 269 28.65 13.73 -7.28
N SER A 270 29.17 14.09 -8.46
CA SER A 270 28.36 14.17 -9.67
C SER A 270 27.90 12.78 -10.13
N GLN A 271 28.74 11.75 -10.01
CA GLN A 271 28.37 10.36 -10.29
C GLN A 271 27.30 9.82 -9.35
N LEU A 272 27.40 10.10 -8.04
CA LEU A 272 26.39 9.66 -7.07
C LEU A 272 25.02 10.30 -7.32
N ARG A 273 25.00 11.59 -7.69
CA ARG A 273 23.76 12.31 -8.04
C ARG A 273 23.11 11.80 -9.31
N GLN A 274 23.93 11.42 -10.31
CA GLN A 274 23.45 10.86 -11.57
C GLN A 274 22.92 9.44 -11.40
N GLN A 275 23.45 8.69 -10.41
CA GLN A 275 22.95 7.35 -10.07
C GLN A 275 21.61 7.39 -9.32
N GLN A 276 21.39 8.40 -8.46
CA GLN A 276 20.09 8.61 -7.81
C GLN A 276 18.99 9.00 -8.82
N GLN A 277 19.28 9.90 -9.76
CA GLN A 277 18.29 10.29 -10.79
C GLN A 277 17.84 9.12 -11.68
N ARG A 278 18.72 8.14 -11.94
CA ARG A 278 18.31 6.94 -12.70
C ARG A 278 17.41 6.00 -11.90
N GLN A 279 17.57 5.93 -10.58
CA GLN A 279 16.70 5.10 -9.75
C GLN A 279 15.28 5.69 -9.68
N ASP A 280 15.16 7.01 -9.59
CA ASP A 280 13.86 7.69 -9.59
C ASP A 280 13.12 7.54 -10.95
N GLU A 281 13.85 7.59 -12.08
CA GLU A 281 13.27 7.41 -13.42
C GLU A 281 12.79 5.96 -13.69
N ASP A 282 13.45 4.96 -13.09
CA ASP A 282 13.08 3.54 -13.22
C ASP A 282 11.87 3.17 -12.33
N GLU A 283 11.66 3.86 -11.20
CA GLU A 283 10.49 3.70 -10.33
C GLU A 283 9.21 4.30 -10.96
N ASP A 284 9.32 5.44 -11.66
CA ASP A 284 8.20 6.08 -12.37
C ASP A 284 7.82 5.35 -13.69
N ALA A 285 8.70 4.54 -14.26
CA ALA A 285 8.44 3.79 -15.50
C ALA A 285 7.55 2.54 -15.31
N PHE A 286 7.35 2.08 -14.07
CA PHE A 286 6.54 0.90 -13.76
C PHE A 286 5.06 1.20 -13.46
N ASP A 287 4.65 2.47 -13.41
CA ASP A 287 3.29 2.89 -13.00
C ASP A 287 2.41 3.42 -14.15
N LEU A 288 2.81 3.22 -15.42
CA LEU A 288 2.14 3.80 -16.60
C LEU A 288 1.42 2.80 -17.53
N ASP A 289 1.08 1.58 -17.07
CA ASP A 289 0.30 0.63 -17.88
C ASP A 289 -0.92 0.03 -17.15
N LEU A 290 -1.83 0.91 -16.71
CA LEU A 290 -3.19 0.55 -16.32
C LEU A 290 -4.19 1.55 -16.91
N ASN A 291 -4.58 1.33 -18.17
CA ASN A 291 -5.90 1.66 -18.72
C ASN A 291 -6.18 0.85 -19.99
#